data_AF-A0A496ARH7-F1
#
_entry.id   AF-A0A496ARH7-F1
#
_cell.length_a   1.000
_cell.length_b   1.000
_cell.length_c   1.000
_cell.angle_alpha   90.00
_cell.angle_beta   90.00
_cell.angle_gamma   90.00
#
_symmetry.space_group_name_H-M   'P 1'
#
loop_
_entity.id
_entity.type
_entity.pdbx_description
1 polymer ?
#
loop_
_entity_poly.entity_id
_entity_poly.type
_entity_poly.pdbx_seq_one_letter_code
_entity_poly.pdbx_strand_id
1 'polypeptide(L)'
;METVKRRVFDPETDQEYEIELPSHEAVQAALLELDYPVRGISSMDAANRLAEHFSLTDRQRNARGSANSRHGLFPYWVNRGANNLVKSGQLVKLRRGWFAKPEQTPEGSESETAPSISADAASDNPVEDNLSPTAEQSIEENYQQIQGELAADLLQRIKDNSPAFFEELVIDLLVAMGYGGSREEAGRAVGGSSDGGIDGIINEDILGLDVVYVQAKRWEGNVSRPEIQKFAGALQGQRARKGIFITTSDFTREARDYVTTIETKIVLIDGRQLAQFMIDRNVGVSVVKSYEIKRVDSDYFAEEGE
;
A
#
# COMPACT_ATOMS: atom_id res chain seq x y z
N MET A 1 -1.28 -16.54 -27.19
CA MET A 1 -1.41 -15.66 -26.03
C MET A 1 -0.70 -14.38 -26.34
N GLU A 2 -1.40 -13.26 -26.29
CA GLU A 2 -0.76 -11.97 -26.39
C GLU A 2 -0.04 -11.70 -25.06
N THR A 3 1.28 -11.51 -25.12
CA THR A 3 2.13 -11.30 -23.94
C THR A 3 2.85 -9.97 -24.07
N VAL A 4 3.07 -9.31 -22.94
CA VAL A 4 3.76 -8.04 -22.85
C VAL A 4 5.03 -8.23 -22.02
N LYS A 5 6.16 -7.75 -22.54
CA LYS A 5 7.42 -7.70 -21.80
C LYS A 5 7.32 -6.64 -20.72
N ARG A 6 7.69 -7.02 -19.49
CA ARG A 6 7.74 -6.11 -18.34
C ARG A 6 9.06 -6.24 -17.63
N ARG A 7 9.60 -5.11 -17.20
CA ARG A 7 10.65 -5.09 -16.19
C ARG A 7 10.03 -5.37 -14.84
N VAL A 8 10.60 -6.33 -14.15
CA VAL A 8 10.17 -6.80 -12.83
C VAL A 8 11.37 -6.94 -11.93
N PHE A 9 11.12 -6.91 -10.63
CA PHE A 9 12.15 -6.99 -9.62
C PHE A 9 12.20 -8.39 -9.02
N ASP A 10 13.40 -8.94 -8.90
CA ASP A 10 13.67 -10.21 -8.22
C ASP A 10 14.04 -9.96 -6.74
N PRO A 11 13.19 -10.34 -5.78
CA PRO A 11 13.48 -10.15 -4.36
C PRO A 11 14.58 -11.06 -3.82
N GLU A 12 14.97 -12.12 -4.53
CA GLU A 12 16.04 -13.02 -4.09
C GLU A 12 17.42 -12.54 -4.58
N THR A 13 17.48 -11.90 -5.74
CA THR A 13 18.73 -11.45 -6.36
C THR A 13 18.93 -9.93 -6.33
N ASP A 14 17.93 -9.16 -5.89
CA ASP A 14 17.94 -7.68 -5.84
C ASP A 14 18.24 -7.05 -7.22
N GLN A 15 17.77 -7.70 -8.28
CA GLN A 15 18.01 -7.31 -9.67
C GLN A 15 16.71 -7.12 -10.45
N GLU A 16 16.71 -6.16 -11.37
CA GLU A 16 15.66 -6.02 -12.38
C GLU A 16 15.90 -7.01 -13.53
N TYR A 17 14.83 -7.66 -13.98
CA TYR A 17 14.86 -8.53 -15.14
C TYR A 17 13.59 -8.38 -15.97
N GLU A 18 13.65 -8.76 -17.24
CA GLU A 18 12.47 -8.79 -18.09
C GLU A 18 11.74 -10.12 -18.00
N ILE A 19 10.42 -10.04 -17.92
CA ILE A 19 9.53 -11.19 -17.92
C ILE A 19 8.40 -10.96 -18.90
N GLU A 20 7.94 -12.02 -19.54
CA GLU A 20 6.74 -11.99 -20.37
C GLU A 20 5.55 -12.39 -19.51
N LEU A 21 4.53 -11.55 -19.47
CA LEU A 21 3.26 -11.85 -18.80
C LEU A 21 2.10 -11.66 -19.79
N PRO A 22 0.95 -12.29 -19.56
CA PRO A 22 -0.24 -12.08 -20.40
C PRO A 22 -0.61 -10.59 -20.50
N SER A 23 -1.08 -10.14 -21.66
CA SER A 23 -1.57 -8.77 -21.85
C SER A 23 -2.78 -8.49 -20.96
N HIS A 24 -3.06 -7.20 -20.68
CA HIS A 24 -4.25 -6.84 -19.91
C HIS A 24 -5.55 -7.28 -20.60
N GLU A 25 -5.59 -7.24 -21.93
CA GLU A 25 -6.70 -7.74 -22.73
C GLU A 25 -6.88 -9.25 -22.58
N ALA A 26 -5.77 -10.00 -22.66
CA ALA A 26 -5.80 -11.45 -22.43
C ALA A 26 -6.31 -11.80 -21.03
N VAL A 27 -5.88 -11.06 -19.99
CA VAL A 27 -6.35 -11.25 -18.62
C VAL A 27 -7.84 -10.94 -18.48
N GLN A 28 -8.35 -9.88 -19.10
CA GLN A 28 -9.77 -9.53 -19.06
C GLN A 28 -10.63 -10.55 -19.81
N ALA A 29 -10.20 -10.99 -20.99
CA ALA A 29 -10.89 -12.04 -21.73
C ALA A 29 -10.98 -13.33 -20.90
N ALA A 30 -9.86 -13.77 -20.32
CA ALA A 30 -9.84 -14.96 -19.48
C ALA A 30 -10.66 -14.81 -18.18
N LEU A 31 -10.77 -13.60 -17.63
CA LEU A 31 -11.66 -13.31 -16.49
C LEU A 31 -13.14 -13.50 -16.83
N LEU A 32 -13.56 -13.23 -18.07
CA LEU A 32 -14.93 -13.43 -18.53
C LEU A 32 -15.24 -14.90 -18.82
N GLU A 33 -14.24 -15.65 -19.28
CA GLU A 33 -14.36 -17.09 -19.55
C GLU A 33 -14.27 -17.96 -18.29
N LEU A 34 -13.79 -17.39 -17.18
CA LEU A 34 -13.63 -18.12 -15.92
C LEU A 34 -14.97 -18.68 -15.41
N ASP A 35 -14.92 -19.86 -14.79
CA ASP A 35 -16.07 -20.45 -14.12
C ASP A 35 -16.23 -19.89 -12.71
N TYR A 36 -17.37 -19.22 -12.47
CA TYR A 36 -17.66 -18.50 -11.25
C TYR A 36 -18.58 -19.32 -10.34
N PRO A 37 -18.16 -19.59 -9.09
CA PRO A 37 -19.05 -20.20 -8.09
C PRO A 37 -20.24 -19.29 -7.79
N VAL A 38 -21.35 -19.88 -7.30
CA VAL A 38 -22.58 -19.15 -6.90
C VAL A 38 -22.31 -18.03 -5.88
N ARG A 39 -21.25 -18.14 -5.07
CA ARG A 39 -20.85 -17.11 -4.09
C ARG A 39 -19.89 -16.05 -4.66
N GLY A 40 -19.67 -16.07 -5.97
CA GLY A 40 -18.59 -15.35 -6.64
C GLY A 40 -17.21 -15.93 -6.35
N ILE A 41 -16.20 -15.26 -6.88
CA ILE A 41 -14.79 -15.60 -6.72
C ILE A 41 -14.03 -14.43 -6.09
N SER A 42 -13.01 -14.75 -5.29
CA SER A 42 -12.09 -13.74 -4.78
C SER A 42 -11.05 -13.37 -5.84
N SER A 43 -10.48 -12.16 -5.76
CA SER A 43 -9.40 -11.74 -6.67
C SER A 43 -8.16 -12.63 -6.57
N MET A 44 -7.91 -13.22 -5.41
CA MET A 44 -6.79 -14.15 -5.23
C MET A 44 -7.08 -15.49 -5.91
N ASP A 45 -8.28 -16.05 -5.75
CA ASP A 45 -8.65 -17.32 -6.39
C ASP A 45 -8.72 -17.19 -7.90
N ALA A 46 -9.25 -16.07 -8.41
CA ALA A 46 -9.20 -15.75 -9.83
C ALA A 46 -7.76 -15.65 -10.33
N ALA A 47 -6.86 -15.01 -9.57
CA ALA A 47 -5.45 -14.93 -9.94
C ALA A 47 -4.78 -16.30 -10.00
N ASN A 48 -5.08 -17.20 -9.07
CA ASN A 48 -4.53 -18.56 -9.09
C ASN A 48 -5.02 -19.36 -10.29
N ARG A 49 -6.33 -19.34 -10.57
CA ARG A 49 -6.92 -20.04 -11.72
C ARG A 49 -6.41 -19.51 -13.05
N LEU A 50 -6.26 -18.19 -13.17
CA LEU A 50 -5.69 -17.59 -14.37
C LEU A 50 -4.20 -17.89 -14.49
N ALA A 51 -3.43 -17.92 -13.40
CA ALA A 51 -2.03 -18.31 -13.45
C ALA A 51 -1.84 -19.73 -13.98
N GLU A 52 -2.76 -20.65 -13.66
CA GLU A 52 -2.80 -22.00 -14.22
C GLU A 52 -3.23 -21.99 -15.69
N HIS A 53 -4.29 -21.25 -16.04
CA HIS A 53 -4.76 -21.11 -17.42
C HIS A 53 -3.66 -20.58 -18.36
N PHE A 54 -2.91 -19.56 -17.92
CA PHE A 54 -1.78 -18.97 -18.64
C PHE A 54 -0.48 -19.79 -18.51
N SER A 55 -0.49 -20.92 -17.79
CA SER A 55 0.68 -21.76 -17.55
C SER A 55 1.89 -20.97 -17.01
N LEU A 56 1.63 -20.03 -16.09
CA LEU A 56 2.68 -19.18 -15.53
C LEU A 56 3.64 -20.01 -14.68
N THR A 57 4.93 -19.77 -14.90
CA THR A 57 6.03 -20.30 -14.09
C THR A 57 6.03 -19.70 -12.68
N ASP A 58 6.68 -20.35 -11.72
CA ASP A 58 6.83 -19.82 -10.37
C ASP A 58 7.49 -18.44 -10.35
N ARG A 59 8.43 -18.21 -11.26
CA ARG A 59 9.08 -16.91 -11.44
C ARG A 59 8.09 -15.83 -11.92
N GLN A 60 7.13 -16.17 -12.78
CA GLN A 60 6.07 -15.25 -13.22
C GLN A 60 5.03 -15.00 -12.13
N ARG A 61 4.68 -16.04 -11.36
CA ARG A 61 3.73 -15.93 -10.24
C ARG A 61 4.27 -15.08 -9.10
N ASN A 62 5.57 -15.18 -8.83
CA ASN A 62 6.25 -14.47 -7.74
C ASN A 62 6.84 -13.12 -8.16
N ALA A 63 6.79 -12.75 -9.45
CA ALA A 63 7.31 -11.49 -9.96
C ALA A 63 6.64 -10.29 -9.26
N ARG A 64 7.44 -9.25 -8.97
CA ARG A 64 6.98 -8.00 -8.38
C ARG A 64 7.29 -6.83 -9.29
N GLY A 65 6.41 -5.83 -9.31
CA GLY A 65 6.62 -4.61 -10.11
C GLY A 65 7.77 -3.74 -9.59
N SER A 66 8.10 -3.86 -8.30
CA SER A 66 9.21 -3.18 -7.63
C SER A 66 9.57 -3.93 -6.35
N ALA A 67 10.76 -3.68 -5.81
CA ALA A 67 11.19 -4.15 -4.49
C ALA A 67 10.17 -3.87 -3.38
N ASN A 68 9.42 -2.76 -3.49
CA ASN A 68 8.46 -2.32 -2.49
C ASN A 68 7.04 -2.83 -2.71
N SER A 69 6.77 -3.58 -3.78
CA SER A 69 5.42 -4.05 -4.06
C SER A 69 4.96 -5.05 -2.98
N ARG A 70 3.89 -4.69 -2.26
CA ARG A 70 3.26 -5.55 -1.23
C ARG A 70 2.54 -6.77 -1.80
N HIS A 71 2.27 -6.78 -3.10
CA HIS A 71 1.55 -7.83 -3.81
C HIS A 71 2.34 -8.28 -5.04
N GLY A 72 2.16 -9.55 -5.43
CA GLY A 72 2.67 -10.05 -6.71
C GLY A 72 2.05 -9.28 -7.88
N LEU A 73 2.82 -9.10 -8.94
CA LEU A 73 2.43 -8.31 -10.10
C LEU A 73 1.19 -8.90 -10.80
N PHE A 74 1.15 -10.22 -10.97
CA PHE A 74 0.05 -10.89 -11.65
C PHE A 74 -1.29 -10.85 -10.86
N PRO A 75 -1.34 -11.16 -9.55
CA PRO A 75 -2.55 -10.97 -8.75
C PRO A 75 -3.09 -9.53 -8.77
N TYR A 76 -2.19 -8.53 -8.76
CA TYR A 76 -2.58 -7.13 -8.89
C TYR A 76 -3.27 -6.86 -10.23
N TRP A 77 -2.74 -7.40 -11.34
CA TRP A 77 -3.34 -7.24 -12.67
C TRP A 77 -4.71 -7.89 -12.78
N VAL A 78 -4.88 -9.07 -12.19
CA VAL A 78 -6.17 -9.76 -12.18
C VAL A 78 -7.21 -8.97 -11.39
N ASN A 79 -6.84 -8.41 -10.22
CA ASN A 79 -7.72 -7.54 -9.46
C ASN A 79 -8.11 -6.28 -10.26
N ARG A 80 -7.15 -5.66 -10.95
CA ARG A 80 -7.39 -4.50 -11.81
C ARG A 80 -8.32 -4.84 -12.99
N GLY A 81 -8.07 -5.96 -13.67
CA GLY A 81 -8.92 -6.46 -14.76
C GLY A 81 -10.35 -6.70 -14.29
N ALA A 82 -10.53 -7.35 -13.15
CA ALA A 82 -11.86 -7.57 -12.57
C ALA A 82 -12.57 -6.26 -12.24
N ASN A 83 -11.88 -5.27 -11.66
CA ASN A 83 -12.48 -3.96 -11.38
C ASN A 83 -12.88 -3.21 -12.66
N ASN A 84 -12.12 -3.35 -13.76
CA ASN A 84 -12.51 -2.76 -15.05
C ASN A 84 -13.77 -3.43 -15.61
N LEU A 85 -13.84 -4.76 -15.55
CA LEU A 85 -15.03 -5.51 -15.97
C LEU A 85 -16.26 -5.22 -15.09
N VAL A 86 -16.05 -4.89 -13.82
CA VAL A 86 -17.13 -4.38 -12.95
C VAL A 86 -17.61 -3.02 -13.45
N LYS A 87 -16.70 -2.11 -13.80
CA LYS A 87 -17.06 -0.78 -14.32
C LYS A 87 -17.78 -0.85 -15.67
N SER A 88 -17.44 -1.83 -16.52
CA SER A 88 -18.13 -2.07 -17.79
C SER A 88 -19.42 -2.90 -17.65
N GLY A 89 -19.83 -3.26 -16.43
CA GLY A 89 -21.04 -4.04 -16.17
C GLY A 89 -20.96 -5.53 -16.55
N GLN A 90 -19.79 -6.01 -16.98
CA GLN A 90 -19.59 -7.42 -17.37
C GLN A 90 -19.35 -8.33 -16.16
N LEU A 91 -18.97 -7.76 -15.01
CA LEU A 91 -18.93 -8.41 -13.70
C LEU A 91 -19.67 -7.57 -12.67
N VAL A 92 -20.09 -8.18 -11.57
CA VAL A 92 -20.69 -7.50 -10.42
C VAL A 92 -19.77 -7.63 -9.22
N LYS A 93 -19.54 -6.52 -8.51
CA LYS A 93 -18.78 -6.51 -7.26
C LYS A 93 -19.69 -6.94 -6.12
N LEU A 94 -19.31 -8.01 -5.42
CA LEU A 94 -20.08 -8.52 -4.28
C LEU A 94 -19.63 -7.87 -2.96
N ARG A 95 -18.31 -7.80 -2.75
CA ARG A 95 -17.65 -7.21 -1.57
C ARG A 95 -16.19 -6.91 -1.91
N ARG A 96 -15.42 -6.37 -0.96
CA ARG A 96 -14.00 -6.05 -1.18
C ARG A 96 -13.23 -7.25 -1.73
N GLY A 97 -12.77 -7.14 -2.99
CA GLY A 97 -11.99 -8.17 -3.66
C GLY A 97 -12.78 -9.41 -4.12
N TRP A 98 -14.12 -9.34 -4.17
CA TRP A 98 -14.98 -10.44 -4.64
C TRP A 98 -15.89 -9.98 -5.77
N PHE A 99 -16.02 -10.81 -6.81
CA PHE A 99 -16.79 -10.52 -8.00
C PHE A 99 -17.48 -11.77 -8.57
N ALA A 100 -18.56 -11.59 -9.31
CA ALA A 100 -19.34 -12.65 -9.94
C ALA A 100 -19.85 -12.23 -11.31
N LYS A 101 -20.31 -13.18 -12.11
CA LYS A 101 -21.09 -12.89 -13.32
C LYS A 101 -22.46 -12.33 -12.94
N PRO A 102 -23.00 -11.36 -13.67
CA PRO A 102 -24.34 -10.81 -13.41
C PRO A 102 -25.44 -11.88 -13.31
N GLU A 103 -25.34 -12.96 -14.08
CA GLU A 103 -26.30 -14.07 -14.12
C GLU A 103 -26.29 -14.97 -12.87
N GLN A 104 -25.31 -14.82 -11.97
CA GLN A 104 -25.05 -15.73 -10.84
C GLN A 104 -25.20 -15.07 -9.46
N THR A 105 -25.75 -13.86 -9.40
CA THR A 105 -26.02 -13.18 -8.13
C THR A 105 -27.31 -13.73 -7.48
N PRO A 106 -27.34 -14.00 -6.16
CA PRO A 106 -28.57 -14.30 -5.45
C PRO A 106 -29.51 -13.08 -5.50
N GLU A 107 -30.79 -13.29 -5.84
CA GLU A 107 -31.85 -12.28 -5.72
C GLU A 107 -31.81 -11.70 -4.28
N GLY A 108 -31.47 -10.41 -4.15
CA GLY A 108 -31.42 -9.70 -2.86
C GLY A 108 -30.09 -9.05 -2.49
N SER A 109 -29.05 -9.10 -3.34
CA SER A 109 -27.89 -8.22 -3.24
C SER A 109 -28.18 -6.95 -4.05
N GLU A 110 -28.48 -5.83 -3.38
CA GLU A 110 -28.66 -4.52 -4.02
C GLU A 110 -27.52 -4.24 -4.99
N SER A 111 -27.88 -4.19 -6.26
CA SER A 111 -26.99 -3.95 -7.37
C SER A 111 -26.94 -2.44 -7.62
N GLU A 112 -25.76 -1.84 -7.53
CA GLU A 112 -25.45 -0.64 -8.30
C GLU A 112 -25.33 -1.06 -9.78
N THR A 113 -26.46 -1.35 -10.42
CA THR A 113 -26.53 -1.56 -11.88
C THR A 113 -26.68 -0.22 -12.58
N ALA A 114 -25.64 0.18 -13.33
CA ALA A 114 -25.80 1.08 -14.47
C ALA A 114 -26.58 0.34 -15.59
N PRO A 115 -27.43 1.05 -16.37
CA PRO A 115 -28.42 0.43 -17.24
C PRO A 115 -27.81 -0.15 -18.52
N SER A 116 -28.34 -1.31 -18.92
CA SER A 116 -28.12 -1.96 -20.22
C SER A 116 -28.91 -1.27 -21.33
N ILE A 117 -28.28 -0.92 -22.44
CA ILE A 117 -28.97 -0.56 -23.68
C ILE A 117 -28.61 -1.56 -24.78
N SER A 118 -29.60 -2.36 -25.16
CA SER A 118 -29.64 -3.22 -26.34
C SER A 118 -29.79 -2.41 -27.62
N ALA A 119 -29.13 -2.89 -28.67
CA ALA A 119 -29.07 -2.34 -30.02
C ALA A 119 -30.44 -2.19 -30.70
N ASP A 120 -30.72 -1.01 -31.26
CA ASP A 120 -30.97 -0.83 -32.70
C ASP A 120 -31.28 0.65 -33.03
N ALA A 121 -30.50 1.23 -33.94
CA ALA A 121 -30.85 2.21 -34.97
C ALA A 121 -29.68 3.18 -35.25
N ALA A 122 -29.24 3.16 -36.50
CA ALA A 122 -28.07 3.84 -37.02
C ALA A 122 -28.13 5.37 -36.96
N SER A 123 -27.01 6.01 -36.60
CA SER A 123 -26.49 7.17 -37.34
C SER A 123 -24.99 7.31 -37.12
N ASP A 124 -24.33 7.62 -38.21
CA ASP A 124 -22.90 7.64 -38.49
C ASP A 124 -22.18 8.82 -37.81
N ASN A 125 -21.16 8.52 -36.99
CA ASN A 125 -19.90 9.28 -36.84
C ASN A 125 -19.08 8.71 -35.65
N PRO A 126 -17.90 8.13 -35.86
CA PRO A 126 -17.02 7.72 -34.78
C PRO A 126 -16.27 8.95 -34.26
N VAL A 127 -16.79 9.58 -33.19
CA VAL A 127 -15.92 10.38 -32.33
C VAL A 127 -15.27 9.37 -31.40
N GLU A 128 -14.05 8.98 -31.77
CA GLU A 128 -13.17 8.20 -30.91
C GLU A 128 -13.05 8.89 -29.55
N ASP A 129 -13.71 8.33 -28.55
CA ASP A 129 -13.48 8.65 -27.14
C ASP A 129 -12.15 8.00 -26.72
N ASN A 130 -11.07 8.51 -27.31
CA ASN A 130 -9.69 8.16 -27.00
C ASN A 130 -9.23 8.95 -25.76
N LEU A 131 -9.96 8.85 -24.64
CA LEU A 131 -9.35 8.98 -23.32
C LEU A 131 -8.53 7.71 -23.07
N SER A 132 -7.38 7.71 -23.73
CA SER A 132 -6.37 6.67 -23.74
C SER A 132 -6.10 6.17 -22.31
N PRO A 133 -6.20 4.86 -22.02
CA PRO A 133 -5.80 4.29 -20.73
C PRO A 133 -4.32 4.52 -20.36
N THR A 134 -3.53 5.21 -21.19
CA THR A 134 -2.13 5.64 -20.97
C THR A 134 -1.99 6.92 -20.15
N ALA A 135 -2.95 7.86 -20.14
CA ALA A 135 -2.77 9.16 -19.49
C ALA A 135 -2.89 9.05 -17.95
N GLU A 136 -3.95 8.42 -17.44
CA GLU A 136 -4.12 8.19 -16.00
C GLU A 136 -3.07 7.21 -15.45
N GLN A 137 -2.66 6.23 -16.26
CA GLN A 137 -1.54 5.34 -15.93
C GLN A 137 -0.23 6.11 -15.78
N SER A 138 0.06 7.00 -16.74
CA SER A 138 1.23 7.86 -16.68
C SER A 138 1.17 8.78 -15.45
N ILE A 139 0.01 9.32 -15.09
CA ILE A 139 -0.15 10.15 -13.89
C ILE A 139 0.16 9.35 -12.62
N GLU A 140 -0.38 8.14 -12.49
CA GLU A 140 -0.12 7.29 -11.31
C GLU A 140 1.35 6.89 -11.21
N GLU A 141 1.97 6.46 -12.32
CA GLU A 141 3.40 6.09 -12.34
C GLU A 141 4.28 7.29 -11.98
N ASN A 142 4.03 8.46 -12.57
CA ASN A 142 4.73 9.69 -12.23
C ASN A 142 4.47 10.09 -10.77
N TYR A 143 3.26 9.89 -10.25
CA TYR A 143 2.95 10.18 -8.85
C TYR A 143 3.76 9.29 -7.90
N GLN A 144 3.84 7.98 -8.16
CA GLN A 144 4.65 7.07 -7.37
C GLN A 144 6.15 7.40 -7.46
N GLN A 145 6.61 7.82 -8.64
CA GLN A 145 7.99 8.27 -8.81
C GLN A 145 8.27 9.54 -7.98
N ILE A 146 7.41 10.57 -8.07
CA ILE A 146 7.52 11.81 -7.28
C ILE A 146 7.52 11.50 -5.78
N GLN A 147 6.64 10.60 -5.34
CA GLN A 147 6.58 10.14 -3.95
C GLN A 147 7.89 9.45 -3.52
N GLY A 148 8.43 8.57 -4.36
CA GLY A 148 9.71 7.89 -4.10
C GLY A 148 10.90 8.84 -4.03
N GLU A 149 10.97 9.82 -4.94
CA GLU A 149 12.01 10.86 -4.96
C GLU A 149 11.90 11.76 -3.71
N LEU A 150 10.69 12.17 -3.34
CA LEU A 150 10.44 12.94 -2.13
C LEU A 150 10.84 12.17 -0.87
N ALA A 151 10.49 10.89 -0.79
CA ALA A 151 10.86 10.05 0.34
C ALA A 151 12.38 9.92 0.49
N ALA A 152 13.10 9.80 -0.63
CA ALA A 152 14.57 9.76 -0.64
C ALA A 152 15.19 11.10 -0.19
N ASP A 153 14.69 12.24 -0.69
CA ASP A 153 15.17 13.57 -0.26
C ASP A 153 14.89 13.82 1.23
N LEU A 154 13.69 13.48 1.71
CA LEU A 154 13.35 13.56 3.12
C LEU A 154 14.31 12.74 3.98
N LEU A 155 14.55 11.48 3.61
CA LEU A 155 15.43 10.62 4.39
C LEU A 155 16.86 11.17 4.45
N GLN A 156 17.36 11.74 3.35
CA GLN A 156 18.67 12.38 3.32
C GLN A 156 18.72 13.60 4.25
N ARG A 157 17.71 14.48 4.18
CA ARG A 157 17.62 15.64 5.08
C ARG A 157 17.58 15.24 6.55
N ILE A 158 16.86 14.16 6.89
CA ILE A 158 16.82 13.65 8.27
C ILE A 158 18.20 13.19 8.72
N LYS A 159 18.93 12.48 7.86
CA LYS A 159 20.30 12.02 8.15
C LYS A 159 21.27 13.19 8.37
N ASP A 160 21.10 14.28 7.62
CA ASP A 160 21.96 15.47 7.71
C ASP A 160 21.72 16.32 8.96
N ASN A 161 20.59 16.13 9.65
CA ASN A 161 20.25 16.83 10.89
C ASN A 161 20.87 16.18 12.14
N SER A 162 20.74 16.87 13.29
CA SER A 162 21.27 16.37 14.57
C SER A 162 20.46 15.18 15.10
N PRO A 163 21.06 14.31 15.94
CA PRO A 163 20.32 13.24 16.61
C PRO A 163 19.12 13.73 17.42
N ALA A 164 19.27 14.85 18.15
CA ALA A 164 18.18 15.46 18.92
C ALA A 164 17.01 15.91 18.04
N PHE A 165 17.29 16.47 16.86
CA PHE A 165 16.25 16.79 15.89
C PHE A 165 15.50 15.54 15.42
N PHE A 166 16.22 14.43 15.21
CA PHE A 166 15.59 13.18 14.78
C PHE A 166 14.66 12.60 15.87
N GLU A 167 15.07 12.68 17.13
CA GLU A 167 14.23 12.29 18.27
C GLU A 167 12.93 13.11 18.31
N GLU A 168 13.03 14.45 18.18
CA GLU A 168 11.88 15.36 18.13
C GLU A 168 10.95 15.05 16.94
N LEU A 169 11.53 14.89 15.75
CA LEU A 169 10.81 14.55 14.52
C LEU A 169 9.99 13.25 14.68
N VAL A 170 10.58 12.24 15.31
CA VAL A 170 9.92 10.96 15.54
C VAL A 170 8.69 11.13 16.44
N ILE A 171 8.80 11.94 17.49
CA ILE A 171 7.67 12.23 18.37
C ILE A 171 6.57 12.99 17.60
N ASP A 172 6.94 14.03 16.85
CA ASP A 172 6.01 14.79 16.00
C ASP A 172 5.25 13.88 15.03
N LEU A 173 5.96 12.92 14.41
CA LEU A 173 5.34 11.95 13.52
C LEU A 173 4.33 11.05 14.25
N LEU A 174 4.69 10.51 15.41
CA LEU A 174 3.79 9.65 16.17
C LEU A 174 2.54 10.43 16.61
N VAL A 175 2.69 11.70 17.00
CA VAL A 175 1.56 12.58 17.30
C VAL A 175 0.67 12.79 16.08
N ALA A 176 1.26 13.09 14.91
CA ALA A 176 0.51 13.21 13.65
C ALA A 176 -0.16 11.89 13.21
N MET A 177 0.35 10.75 13.68
CA MET A 177 -0.28 9.44 13.48
C MET A 177 -1.48 9.19 14.41
N GLY A 178 -1.65 10.00 15.45
CA GLY A 178 -2.72 9.90 16.45
C GLY A 178 -2.30 9.25 17.76
N TYR A 179 -1.00 9.05 17.99
CA TYR A 179 -0.47 8.65 19.30
C TYR A 179 -0.34 9.87 20.20
N GLY A 180 -0.45 9.67 21.51
CA GLY A 180 -0.50 10.75 22.47
C GLY A 180 -1.89 11.41 22.51
N GLY A 181 -2.25 11.90 23.71
CA GLY A 181 -3.49 12.63 23.93
C GLY A 181 -3.40 14.06 23.45
N SER A 182 -3.57 15.02 24.35
CA SER A 182 -3.42 16.43 23.99
C SER A 182 -1.97 16.75 23.59
N ARG A 183 -1.77 17.75 22.71
CA ARG A 183 -0.45 18.18 22.23
C ARG A 183 0.50 18.57 23.37
N GLU A 184 -0.04 19.00 24.50
CA GLU A 184 0.72 19.32 25.73
C GLU A 184 1.19 18.07 26.50
N GLU A 185 0.45 16.96 26.44
CA GLU A 185 0.82 15.69 27.07
C GLU A 185 1.85 14.92 26.24
N ALA A 186 1.75 14.98 24.90
CA ALA A 186 2.74 14.42 24.01
C ALA A 186 4.12 15.11 24.16
N GLY A 187 4.15 16.42 24.44
CA GLY A 187 5.40 17.16 24.71
C GLY A 187 6.08 16.79 26.03
N ARG A 188 5.35 16.23 27.01
CA ARG A 188 5.92 15.74 28.29
C ARG A 188 6.61 14.37 28.18
N ALA A 189 6.43 13.67 27.05
CA ALA A 189 7.09 12.41 26.71
C ALA A 189 8.62 12.55 26.52
N VAL A 190 9.10 13.77 26.28
CA VAL A 190 10.48 14.09 25.99
C VAL A 190 11.22 14.32 27.31
N GLY A 191 11.81 13.26 27.87
CA GLY A 191 12.56 13.40 29.12
C GLY A 191 12.97 12.11 29.85
N GLY A 192 12.97 10.94 29.22
CA GLY A 192 13.44 9.71 29.85
C GLY A 192 14.97 9.56 29.78
N SER A 193 15.72 10.40 30.51
CA SER A 193 17.19 10.34 30.50
C SER A 193 17.78 9.04 31.10
N SER A 194 18.78 8.50 30.40
CA SER A 194 19.96 7.73 30.86
C SER A 194 19.83 6.30 31.43
N ASP A 195 18.96 5.43 30.92
CA ASP A 195 19.22 3.99 31.09
C ASP A 195 18.72 3.15 29.91
N GLY A 196 19.60 2.27 29.41
CA GLY A 196 19.23 1.15 28.53
C GLY A 196 19.00 1.40 27.04
N GLY A 197 18.65 2.62 26.61
CA GLY A 197 18.28 2.92 25.22
C GLY A 197 16.77 3.06 25.05
N ILE A 198 16.21 4.14 25.56
CA ILE A 198 14.83 4.57 25.37
C ILE A 198 14.91 6.08 25.20
N ASP A 199 14.37 6.60 24.10
CA ASP A 199 14.48 8.03 23.77
C ASP A 199 13.17 8.78 24.07
N GLY A 200 12.03 8.08 24.11
CA GLY A 200 10.73 8.68 24.43
C GLY A 200 9.68 7.68 24.92
N ILE A 201 8.62 8.21 25.54
CA ILE A 201 7.47 7.43 26.02
C ILE A 201 6.19 8.14 25.61
N ILE A 202 5.39 7.53 24.74
CA ILE A 202 4.15 8.13 24.23
C ILE A 202 2.94 7.27 24.59
N ASN A 203 1.80 7.89 24.89
CA ASN A 203 0.56 7.15 25.10
C ASN A 203 0.06 6.54 23.78
N GLU A 204 -0.47 5.33 23.82
CA GLU A 204 -1.08 4.68 22.65
C GLU A 204 -2.39 5.33 22.24
N ASP A 205 -3.10 5.86 23.24
CA ASP A 205 -4.43 6.43 23.08
C ASP A 205 -4.57 7.74 23.88
N ILE A 206 -5.63 8.49 23.57
CA ILE A 206 -5.88 9.80 24.16
C ILE A 206 -6.13 9.72 25.68
N LEU A 207 -6.68 8.61 26.17
CA LEU A 207 -6.97 8.40 27.59
C LEU A 207 -5.72 7.96 28.38
N GLY A 208 -4.64 7.56 27.68
CA GLY A 208 -3.38 7.16 28.30
C GLY A 208 -3.46 5.85 29.06
N LEU A 209 -4.30 4.91 28.61
CA LEU A 209 -4.46 3.61 29.25
C LEU A 209 -3.25 2.70 29.01
N ASP A 210 -2.65 2.82 27.82
CA ASP A 210 -1.42 2.13 27.45
C ASP A 210 -0.32 3.14 27.05
N VAL A 211 0.93 2.77 27.35
CA VAL A 211 2.14 3.51 26.98
C VAL A 211 3.00 2.71 26.01
N VAL A 212 3.61 3.40 25.07
CA VAL A 212 4.51 2.87 24.07
C VAL A 212 5.86 3.56 24.21
N TYR A 213 6.90 2.74 24.33
CA TYR A 213 8.27 3.21 24.46
C TYR A 213 8.92 3.33 23.10
N VAL A 214 9.66 4.39 22.88
CA VAL A 214 10.22 4.73 21.58
C VAL A 214 11.74 4.80 21.67
N GLN A 215 12.41 4.17 20.71
CA GLN A 215 13.82 4.39 20.42
C GLN A 215 13.92 4.90 18.98
N ALA A 216 14.54 6.06 18.81
CA ALA A 216 14.84 6.71 17.54
C ALA A 216 16.36 6.73 17.34
N LYS A 217 16.88 5.84 16.48
CA LYS A 217 18.31 5.75 16.21
C LYS A 217 18.67 6.24 14.81
N ARG A 218 19.32 7.40 14.73
CA ARG A 218 20.04 7.81 13.51
C ARG A 218 21.23 6.87 13.32
N TRP A 219 21.22 6.09 12.24
CA TRP A 219 22.15 4.98 12.06
C TRP A 219 22.66 4.93 10.64
N GLU A 220 23.94 4.63 10.48
CA GLU A 220 24.57 4.36 9.19
C GLU A 220 24.69 2.85 9.00
N GLY A 221 24.19 2.35 7.86
CA GLY A 221 24.09 0.91 7.57
C GLY A 221 22.95 0.21 8.32
N ASN A 222 22.88 -1.12 8.23
CA ASN A 222 21.73 -1.86 8.74
C ASN A 222 21.79 -2.06 10.27
N VAL A 223 20.64 -1.91 10.93
CA VAL A 223 20.46 -2.19 12.36
C VAL A 223 20.38 -3.70 12.58
N SER A 224 21.30 -4.22 13.39
CA SER A 224 21.45 -5.65 13.65
C SER A 224 20.71 -6.09 14.92
N ARG A 225 20.54 -7.41 15.07
CA ARG A 225 19.85 -8.02 16.21
C ARG A 225 20.32 -7.55 17.60
N PRO A 226 21.63 -7.36 17.89
CA PRO A 226 22.08 -6.86 19.20
C PRO A 226 21.45 -5.53 19.63
N GLU A 227 21.18 -4.62 18.69
CA GLU A 227 20.55 -3.34 18.99
C GLU A 227 19.09 -3.53 19.43
N ILE A 228 18.37 -4.42 18.74
CA ILE A 228 16.99 -4.76 19.10
C ILE A 228 16.93 -5.54 20.42
N GLN A 229 17.91 -6.40 20.68
CA GLN A 229 18.05 -7.11 21.96
C GLN A 229 18.27 -6.14 23.12
N LYS A 230 19.13 -5.14 22.93
CA LYS A 230 19.36 -4.10 23.92
C LYS A 230 18.08 -3.32 24.22
N PHE A 231 17.35 -2.91 23.18
CA PHE A 231 16.06 -2.24 23.34
C PHE A 231 15.04 -3.12 24.06
N ALA A 232 14.90 -4.39 23.67
CA ALA A 232 14.02 -5.34 24.36
C ALA A 232 14.37 -5.51 25.84
N GLY A 233 15.67 -5.55 26.18
CA GLY A 233 16.14 -5.58 27.56
C GLY A 233 15.78 -4.31 28.34
N ALA A 234 15.89 -3.14 27.72
CA ALA A 234 15.48 -1.87 28.32
C ALA A 234 13.95 -1.86 28.61
N LEU A 235 13.13 -2.34 27.66
CA LEU A 235 11.69 -2.50 27.85
C LEU A 235 11.36 -3.43 29.02
N GLN A 236 12.05 -4.56 29.13
CA GLN A 236 11.87 -5.49 30.25
C GLN A 236 12.21 -4.85 31.60
N GLY A 237 13.30 -4.07 31.66
CA GLY A 237 13.68 -3.31 32.84
C GLY A 237 12.60 -2.33 33.29
N GLN A 238 11.92 -1.70 32.33
CA GLN A 238 10.79 -0.78 32.57
C GLN A 238 9.44 -1.50 32.73
N ARG A 239 9.41 -2.84 32.70
CA ARG A 239 8.18 -3.67 32.67
C ARG A 239 7.21 -3.28 31.54
N ALA A 240 7.76 -2.73 30.45
CA ALA A 240 7.02 -2.31 29.28
C ALA A 240 6.68 -3.50 28.38
N ARG A 241 5.49 -3.47 27.78
CA ARG A 241 5.00 -4.53 26.89
C ARG A 241 5.04 -4.17 25.41
N LYS A 242 5.12 -2.87 25.10
CA LYS A 242 5.03 -2.32 23.74
C LYS A 242 6.18 -1.34 23.51
N GLY A 243 6.79 -1.42 22.34
CA GLY A 243 7.80 -0.45 21.92
C GLY A 243 7.86 -0.27 20.41
N ILE A 244 8.40 0.86 19.99
CA ILE A 244 8.67 1.19 18.59
C ILE A 244 10.15 1.50 18.47
N PHE A 245 10.83 0.81 17.55
CA PHE A 245 12.20 1.11 17.17
C PHE A 245 12.20 1.74 15.79
N ILE A 246 12.66 2.97 15.70
CA ILE A 246 12.67 3.79 14.49
C ILE A 246 14.12 4.08 14.12
N THR A 247 14.46 3.92 12.84
CA THR A 247 15.80 4.23 12.35
C THR A 247 15.77 4.85 10.97
N THR A 248 16.82 5.60 10.62
CA THR A 248 17.04 6.19 9.29
C THR A 248 17.59 5.17 8.27
N SER A 249 17.80 3.92 8.68
CA SER A 249 18.39 2.86 7.86
C SER A 249 17.46 1.64 7.78
N ASP A 250 17.96 0.51 7.29
CA ASP A 250 17.23 -0.76 7.25
C ASP A 250 17.59 -1.64 8.46
N PHE A 251 16.80 -2.69 8.70
CA PHE A 251 17.10 -3.73 9.69
C PHE A 251 17.69 -4.97 9.01
N THR A 252 18.53 -5.74 9.70
CA THR A 252 18.92 -7.06 9.18
C THR A 252 17.76 -8.05 9.31
N ARG A 253 17.79 -9.14 8.52
CA ARG A 253 16.78 -10.20 8.62
C ARG A 253 16.73 -10.77 10.04
N GLU A 254 17.88 -10.98 10.68
CA GLU A 254 17.98 -11.50 12.04
C GLU A 254 17.35 -10.55 13.08
N ALA A 255 17.40 -9.24 12.84
CA ALA A 255 16.76 -8.24 13.70
C ALA A 255 15.22 -8.33 13.58
N ARG A 256 14.70 -8.46 12.36
CA ARG A 256 13.27 -8.66 12.08
C ARG A 256 12.76 -9.99 12.63
N ASP A 257 13.52 -11.07 12.44
CA ASP A 257 13.14 -12.38 12.97
C ASP A 257 13.11 -12.35 14.50
N TYR A 258 14.08 -11.71 15.14
CA TYR A 258 14.15 -11.65 16.60
C TYR A 258 12.90 -11.03 17.25
N VAL A 259 12.33 -9.94 16.71
CA VAL A 259 11.12 -9.34 17.29
C VAL A 259 9.89 -10.26 17.24
N THR A 260 9.86 -11.24 16.34
CA THR A 260 8.78 -12.24 16.26
C THR A 260 8.90 -13.34 17.33
N THR A 261 10.08 -13.50 17.93
CA THR A 261 10.38 -14.58 18.89
C THR A 261 10.15 -14.19 20.35
N ILE A 262 10.04 -12.89 20.64
CA ILE A 262 9.93 -12.35 21.99
C ILE A 262 8.46 -12.04 22.35
N GLU A 263 8.13 -12.07 23.65
CA GLU A 263 6.78 -11.75 24.13
C GLU A 263 6.46 -10.25 24.04
N THR A 264 7.48 -9.39 24.23
CA THR A 264 7.35 -7.94 24.10
C THR A 264 7.04 -7.55 22.66
N LYS A 265 5.99 -6.76 22.44
CA LYS A 265 5.62 -6.29 21.10
C LYS A 265 6.50 -5.12 20.69
N ILE A 266 7.44 -5.37 19.77
CA ILE A 266 8.29 -4.33 19.19
C ILE A 266 7.93 -4.14 17.72
N VAL A 267 7.56 -2.91 17.36
CA VAL A 267 7.37 -2.50 15.95
C VAL A 267 8.67 -1.90 15.44
N LEU A 268 9.13 -2.38 14.29
CA LEU A 268 10.31 -1.85 13.60
C LEU A 268 9.85 -0.91 12.48
N ILE A 269 10.37 0.31 12.45
CA ILE A 269 10.12 1.30 11.39
C ILE A 269 11.47 1.68 10.78
N ASP A 270 11.67 1.26 9.53
CA ASP A 270 12.90 1.58 8.78
C ASP A 270 12.82 2.98 8.14
N GLY A 271 13.94 3.44 7.57
CA GLY A 271 14.03 4.78 6.99
C GLY A 271 13.05 5.02 5.84
N ARG A 272 12.69 3.97 5.08
CA ARG A 272 11.72 4.08 3.98
C ARG A 272 10.31 4.23 4.53
N GLN A 273 9.93 3.40 5.49
CA GLN A 273 8.63 3.49 6.15
C GLN A 273 8.46 4.83 6.88
N LEU A 274 9.51 5.30 7.56
CA LEU A 274 9.55 6.60 8.21
C LEU A 274 9.21 7.73 7.22
N ALA A 275 9.93 7.80 6.10
CA ALA A 275 9.70 8.83 5.09
C ALA A 275 8.28 8.77 4.49
N GLN A 276 7.75 7.57 4.25
CA GLN A 276 6.38 7.41 3.77
C GLN A 276 5.36 7.92 4.80
N PHE A 277 5.51 7.55 6.08
CA PHE A 277 4.61 8.05 7.12
C PHE A 277 4.67 9.56 7.27
N MET A 278 5.84 10.16 7.13
CA MET A 278 5.99 11.62 7.11
C MET A 278 5.18 12.25 5.98
N ILE A 279 5.25 11.70 4.77
CA ILE A 279 4.48 12.22 3.64
C ILE A 279 2.98 12.03 3.86
N ASP A 280 2.54 10.83 4.24
CA ASP A 280 1.13 10.50 4.47
C ASP A 280 0.50 11.38 5.56
N ARG A 281 1.29 11.82 6.54
CA ARG A 281 0.86 12.64 7.68
C ARG A 281 1.22 14.12 7.56
N ASN A 282 1.74 14.56 6.42
CA ASN A 282 2.17 15.94 6.16
C ASN A 282 3.18 16.47 7.20
N VAL A 283 4.12 15.64 7.64
CA VAL A 283 5.20 16.00 8.58
C VAL A 283 6.47 16.29 7.79
N GLY A 284 7.03 17.50 7.94
CA GLY A 284 8.25 17.90 7.22
C GLY A 284 8.06 18.10 5.71
N VAL A 285 6.83 18.08 5.21
CA VAL A 285 6.46 18.32 3.80
C VAL A 285 5.35 19.34 3.69
N SER A 286 5.25 19.97 2.52
CA SER A 286 4.20 20.93 2.19
C SER A 286 3.63 20.64 0.81
N VAL A 287 2.31 20.79 0.65
CA VAL A 287 1.64 20.65 -0.64
C VAL A 287 2.04 21.83 -1.54
N VAL A 288 2.78 21.54 -2.62
CA VAL A 288 3.20 22.55 -3.60
C VAL A 288 2.10 22.83 -4.62
N LYS A 289 1.37 21.77 -5.04
CA LYS A 289 0.29 21.87 -6.04
C LYS A 289 -0.71 20.74 -5.86
N SER A 290 -1.98 21.03 -6.12
CA SER A 290 -3.07 20.06 -6.17
C SER A 290 -3.70 20.07 -7.56
N TYR A 291 -4.05 18.89 -8.08
CA TYR A 291 -4.74 18.71 -9.34
C TYR A 291 -6.04 17.95 -9.09
N GLU A 292 -7.15 18.47 -9.58
CA GLU A 292 -8.44 17.80 -9.52
C GLU A 292 -8.72 17.13 -10.86
N ILE A 293 -8.96 15.81 -10.84
CA ILE A 293 -9.44 15.07 -12.00
C ILE A 293 -10.96 15.03 -11.91
N LYS A 294 -11.64 15.65 -12.87
CA LYS A 294 -13.10 15.69 -12.94
C LYS A 294 -13.60 14.69 -13.97
N ARG A 295 -14.72 14.05 -13.66
CA ARG A 295 -15.47 13.22 -14.60
C ARG A 295 -16.85 13.84 -14.79
N VAL A 296 -17.47 13.56 -15.93
CA VAL A 296 -18.88 13.94 -16.15
C VAL A 296 -19.72 13.26 -15.07
N ASP A 297 -20.57 14.05 -14.43
CA ASP A 297 -21.59 13.55 -13.52
C ASP A 297 -22.81 13.13 -14.34
N SER A 298 -22.91 11.83 -14.65
CA SER A 298 -23.96 11.31 -15.52
C SER A 298 -25.37 11.54 -14.96
N ASP A 299 -25.52 11.58 -13.63
CA ASP A 299 -26.82 11.75 -12.97
C ASP A 299 -27.34 13.18 -13.16
N TYR A 300 -26.46 14.17 -13.25
CA TYR A 300 -26.83 15.57 -13.54
C TYR A 300 -27.47 15.73 -14.93
N PHE A 301 -27.09 14.88 -15.89
CA PHE A 301 -27.56 14.94 -17.28
C PHE A 301 -28.63 13.90 -17.60
N ALA A 302 -29.11 13.13 -16.62
CA ALA A 302 -30.24 12.24 -16.81
C ALA A 302 -31.53 13.08 -16.87
N GLU A 303 -32.13 13.23 -18.06
CA GLU A 303 -33.46 13.81 -18.19
C GLU A 303 -34.49 12.86 -17.56
N GLU A 304 -35.22 13.31 -16.54
CA GLU A 304 -36.39 12.59 -16.03
C GLU A 304 -37.45 12.56 -17.13
N GLY A 305 -37.67 11.39 -17.73
CA GLY A 305 -38.68 11.21 -18.77
C GLY A 305 -40.09 11.45 -18.23
N GLU A 306 -40.83 12.37 -18.87
CA GLU A 306 -42.28 12.58 -18.72
C GLU A 306 -43.12 11.40 -19.23
#